data_AF-A0A918E3V4-F1
#
_entry.id   AF-A0A918E3V4-F1
#
_cell.length_a   1.000
_cell.length_b   1.000
_cell.length_c   1.000
_cell.angle_alpha   90.00
_cell.angle_beta   90.00
_cell.angle_gamma   90.00
#
_symmetry.space_group_name_H-M   'P 1'
#
loop_
_entity.id
_entity.type
_entity.pdbx_description
1 polymer ?
#
loop_
_entity_poly.entity_id
_entity_poly.type
_entity_poly.pdbx_seq_one_letter_code
_entity_poly.pdbx_strand_id
1 'polypeptide(L)'
;MTSTRRLAAALACALAAVLSGSGCAVIPVGGPFPVDEAGSGDSVTVPFQRMVAVEPKKEWSAQQVVEGLQAAMAAYGDDPSILPKYLTEEARRVWKPDGAVTVIDNAFRFDDIVENKEKKETIVTILGTKIAQINEDDTYVPVAPAEDGKVTRAITLVKDAAGAFRVNLLPQGLLLTDADVRRAYRPTNLYYLNGTSAGDREPDRLVADRVRLRVKPTESFAQTVVERLIEGPTSALEGAVGNEFPVKARVRSIRSSEDRVVINLAGPFTADTFLEGLKAQLRASLSYNKLASGRTLEVQIDGEPFSVTGPLVIEPSLPEKWLGSEDNQVFYTSHGAVQMMRGDGEGEPLVGPAGQPGGDHSGFAIAKDRDRVAARSAAGGIWVTRHAAEARWQESIPGTELTDPSWHRDGTLWTFDRHNGQVLRSHPAVSRGPEHVAAPALQGMDVTSLRMARDGVRVAVRIGTGQVQVGALNGGGAGAMLSNFHLLTMAERDDKILDIAWGDGDHLLVLVQTKAGQVVKEINVSDGETTQLPTTSKLLTSLAAVGEIILATTEDGKEILEFARDKQTWIPKPATAVDGPLFPLG
;
A
#
# COMPACT_ATOMS: atom_id res chain seq x y z
N MET A 1 -30.76 -7.82 74.61
CA MET A 1 -29.43 -8.12 74.02
C MET A 1 -29.36 -7.74 72.53
N THR A 2 -29.77 -6.54 72.14
CA THR A 2 -29.95 -6.18 70.71
C THR A 2 -29.29 -4.85 70.29
N SER A 3 -28.78 -4.03 71.22
CA SER A 3 -28.10 -2.76 70.88
C SER A 3 -26.58 -2.89 70.69
N THR A 4 -25.92 -3.84 71.37
CA THR A 4 -24.45 -4.00 71.31
C THR A 4 -23.95 -4.66 70.02
N ARG A 5 -24.78 -5.44 69.32
CA ARG A 5 -24.40 -6.08 68.04
C ARG A 5 -24.40 -5.11 66.85
N ARG A 6 -25.18 -4.01 66.90
CA ARG A 6 -25.26 -3.03 65.81
C ARG A 6 -24.06 -2.07 65.79
N LEU A 7 -23.51 -1.73 66.96
CA LEU A 7 -22.30 -0.91 67.06
C LEU A 7 -21.03 -1.68 66.65
N ALA A 8 -20.95 -2.98 66.92
CA ALA A 8 -19.83 -3.82 66.48
C ALA A 8 -19.77 -4.00 64.95
N ALA A 9 -20.93 -4.10 64.29
CA ALA A 9 -21.01 -4.20 62.84
C ALA A 9 -20.64 -2.88 62.13
N ALA A 10 -21.02 -1.73 62.70
CA ALA A 10 -20.66 -0.42 62.16
C ALA A 10 -19.16 -0.12 62.27
N LEU A 11 -18.52 -0.54 63.37
CA LEU A 11 -17.07 -0.38 63.54
C LEU A 11 -16.26 -1.30 62.61
N ALA A 12 -16.75 -2.52 62.36
CA ALA A 12 -16.11 -3.46 61.44
C ALA A 12 -16.19 -2.99 59.97
N CYS A 13 -17.31 -2.39 59.55
CA CYS A 13 -17.43 -1.81 58.21
C CYS A 13 -16.60 -0.54 58.03
N ALA A 14 -16.43 0.27 59.08
CA ALA A 14 -15.58 1.46 59.04
C ALA A 14 -14.07 1.10 58.98
N LEU A 15 -13.63 0.04 59.68
CA LEU A 15 -12.24 -0.44 59.57
C LEU A 15 -11.94 -1.09 58.21
N ALA A 16 -12.91 -1.81 57.62
CA ALA A 16 -12.74 -2.41 56.29
C ALA A 16 -12.67 -1.37 55.16
N ALA A 17 -13.30 -0.20 55.33
CA ALA A 17 -13.25 0.88 54.34
C ALA A 17 -11.93 1.68 54.34
N VAL A 18 -11.19 1.68 55.46
CA VAL A 18 -9.90 2.40 55.59
C VAL A 18 -8.71 1.56 55.07
N LEU A 19 -8.84 0.23 55.02
CA LEU A 19 -7.78 -0.69 54.57
C LEU A 19 -7.72 -0.92 53.05
N SER A 20 -8.64 -0.34 52.27
CA SER A 20 -8.65 -0.43 50.79
C SER A 20 -7.84 0.66 50.09
N GLY A 21 -7.09 1.48 50.84
CA GLY A 21 -6.45 2.70 50.35
C GLY A 21 -4.96 2.63 50.00
N SER A 22 -4.32 1.44 49.97
CA SER A 22 -2.94 1.31 49.50
C SER A 22 -2.82 0.22 48.43
N GLY A 23 -3.59 0.40 47.35
CA GLY A 23 -3.17 -0.10 46.05
C GLY A 23 -1.95 0.69 45.60
N CYS A 24 -0.76 0.25 46.00
CA CYS A 24 0.47 0.66 45.32
C CYS A 24 0.32 0.22 43.87
N ALA A 25 -0.14 1.12 42.99
CA ALA A 25 0.12 0.98 41.57
C ALA A 25 1.64 0.89 41.44
N VAL A 26 2.14 -0.30 41.09
CA VAL A 26 3.50 -0.46 40.62
C VAL A 26 3.54 0.25 39.27
N ILE A 27 3.80 1.57 39.31
CA ILE A 27 4.18 2.32 38.13
C ILE A 27 5.54 1.73 37.74
N PRO A 28 5.70 1.17 36.52
CA PRO A 28 7.01 0.74 36.04
C PRO A 28 7.98 1.93 36.16
N VAL A 29 8.97 1.79 37.03
CA VAL A 29 9.93 2.84 37.31
C VAL A 29 10.94 2.84 36.15
N GLY A 30 10.58 3.42 35.00
CA GLY A 30 11.51 3.54 33.87
C GLY A 30 10.93 3.61 32.46
N GLY A 31 9.61 3.47 32.27
CA GLY A 31 9.00 3.62 30.95
C GLY A 31 8.70 5.08 30.59
N PRO A 32 8.74 5.46 29.30
CA PRO A 32 8.29 6.77 28.87
C PRO A 32 6.79 6.92 29.07
N PHE A 33 6.33 8.15 29.31
CA PHE A 33 4.90 8.44 29.53
C PHE A 33 4.31 9.14 28.31
N PRO A 34 3.07 8.82 27.90
CA PRO A 34 2.38 9.54 26.84
C PRO A 34 2.07 10.95 27.32
N VAL A 35 2.40 11.95 26.50
CA VAL A 35 1.92 13.33 26.68
C VAL A 35 1.05 13.66 25.47
N ASP A 36 -0.20 14.01 25.74
CA ASP A 36 -1.11 14.50 24.71
C ASP A 36 -0.72 15.94 24.35
N GLU A 37 -0.25 16.16 23.12
CA GLU A 37 -0.25 17.49 22.54
C GLU A 37 -1.57 17.74 21.84
N ALA A 38 -2.30 18.75 22.32
CA ALA A 38 -3.41 19.30 21.57
C ALA A 38 -2.85 19.90 20.27
N GLY A 39 -3.04 19.20 19.14
CA GLY A 39 -2.89 19.82 17.83
C GLY A 39 -3.79 21.06 17.77
N SER A 40 -3.41 22.08 17.01
CA SER A 40 -4.12 23.37 16.91
C SER A 40 -5.56 23.27 16.37
N GLY A 41 -6.08 22.07 16.15
CA GLY A 41 -7.32 21.82 15.41
C GLY A 41 -7.17 21.97 13.89
N ASP A 42 -6.01 22.41 13.40
CA ASP A 42 -5.74 22.57 11.97
C ASP A 42 -5.33 21.24 11.34
N SER A 43 -6.05 20.83 10.30
CA SER A 43 -5.78 19.61 9.54
C SER A 43 -4.39 19.53 8.88
N VAL A 44 -3.65 20.65 8.76
CA VAL A 44 -2.23 20.66 8.35
C VAL A 44 -1.32 19.96 9.37
N THR A 45 -1.74 19.92 10.64
CA THR A 45 -0.99 19.34 11.76
C THR A 45 -1.82 18.21 12.36
N VAL A 46 -1.33 16.97 12.27
CA VAL A 46 -2.04 15.83 12.85
C VAL A 46 -1.69 15.75 14.34
N PRO A 47 -2.67 15.65 15.27
CA PRO A 47 -2.39 15.40 16.67
C PRO A 47 -1.58 14.10 16.84
N PHE A 48 -0.58 14.13 17.71
CA PHE A 48 0.25 12.97 18.01
C PHE A 48 0.59 12.91 19.49
N GLN A 49 0.71 11.69 20.01
CA GLN A 49 1.13 11.46 21.39
C GLN A 49 2.65 11.37 21.42
N ARG A 50 3.27 12.31 22.13
CA ARG A 50 4.72 12.31 22.32
C ARG A 50 5.11 11.25 23.32
N MET A 51 6.24 10.60 23.07
CA MET A 51 6.85 9.70 24.01
C MET A 51 8.10 10.37 24.60
N VAL A 52 8.09 10.63 25.91
CA VAL A 52 9.25 11.26 26.56
C VAL A 52 10.23 10.18 27.00
N ALA A 53 11.27 9.95 26.21
CA ALA A 53 12.39 9.12 26.62
C ALA A 53 13.21 9.82 27.71
N VAL A 54 13.79 9.04 28.61
CA VAL A 54 14.64 9.54 29.70
C VAL A 54 16.09 9.17 29.45
N GLU A 55 17.04 9.87 30.10
CA GLU A 55 18.45 9.53 29.99
C GLU A 55 18.80 8.23 30.76
N PRO A 56 19.82 7.46 30.32
CA PRO A 56 20.24 6.25 31.03
C PRO A 56 20.83 6.59 32.39
N LYS A 57 20.23 6.03 33.44
CA LYS A 57 20.68 6.28 34.82
C LYS A 57 21.84 5.36 35.23
N LYS A 58 22.62 5.81 36.21
CA LYS A 58 23.83 5.12 36.67
C LYS A 58 23.51 3.78 37.33
N GLU A 59 22.40 3.72 38.06
CA GLU A 59 21.93 2.58 38.84
C GLU A 59 21.18 1.53 38.03
N TRP A 60 20.94 1.78 36.74
CA TRP A 60 20.19 0.87 35.89
C TRP A 60 20.95 -0.44 35.63
N SER A 61 20.21 -1.54 35.65
CA SER A 61 20.69 -2.83 35.16
C SER A 61 20.92 -2.79 33.65
N ALA A 62 21.66 -3.78 33.12
CA ALA A 62 21.87 -3.91 31.68
C ALA A 62 20.55 -3.99 30.90
N GLN A 63 19.57 -4.75 31.42
CA GLN A 63 18.24 -4.84 30.82
C GLN A 63 17.49 -3.51 30.85
N GLN A 64 17.51 -2.78 31.98
CA GLN A 64 16.86 -1.45 32.07
C GLN A 64 17.48 -0.44 31.10
N VAL A 65 18.79 -0.50 30.84
CA VAL A 65 19.43 0.31 29.80
C VAL A 65 18.91 -0.05 28.40
N VAL A 66 18.68 -1.33 28.11
CA VAL A 66 18.10 -1.74 26.81
C VAL A 66 16.63 -1.37 26.68
N GLU A 67 15.83 -1.51 27.73
CA GLU A 67 14.43 -1.04 27.77
C GLU A 67 14.35 0.47 27.53
N GLY A 68 15.21 1.24 28.20
CA GLY A 68 15.33 2.68 27.96
C GLY A 68 15.81 3.01 26.54
N LEU A 69 16.72 2.23 25.97
CA LEU A 69 17.16 2.40 24.58
C LEU A 69 16.00 2.16 23.61
N GLN A 70 15.16 1.13 23.82
CA GLN A 70 13.96 0.88 23.01
C GLN A 70 13.00 2.08 23.08
N ALA A 71 12.76 2.61 24.28
CA ALA A 71 11.98 3.84 24.44
C ALA A 71 12.61 5.03 23.70
N ALA A 72 13.94 5.19 23.78
CA ALA A 72 14.65 6.26 23.08
C ALA A 72 14.63 6.10 21.55
N MET A 73 14.64 4.88 21.01
CA MET A 73 14.45 4.60 19.57
C MET A 73 13.08 5.05 19.10
N ALA A 74 12.03 4.71 19.86
CA ALA A 74 10.67 5.06 19.52
C ALA A 74 10.38 6.56 19.66
N ALA A 75 11.04 7.24 20.60
CA ALA A 75 10.99 8.69 20.82
C ALA A 75 12.01 9.49 20.00
N TYR A 76 12.83 8.85 19.15
CA TYR A 76 13.96 9.52 18.50
C TYR A 76 13.55 10.74 17.66
N GLY A 77 12.42 10.66 16.96
CA GLY A 77 11.87 11.79 16.21
C GLY A 77 11.34 12.91 17.09
N ASP A 78 10.98 12.61 18.35
CA ASP A 78 10.46 13.59 19.31
C ASP A 78 11.61 14.38 19.99
N ASP A 79 12.65 13.66 20.41
CA ASP A 79 13.88 14.23 20.97
C ASP A 79 15.11 13.41 20.51
N PRO A 80 15.83 13.86 19.47
CA PRO A 80 16.99 13.15 18.96
C PRO A 80 18.20 13.20 19.90
N SER A 81 18.16 13.99 20.98
CA SER A 81 19.29 14.20 21.91
C SER A 81 19.45 13.07 22.94
N ILE A 82 18.40 12.28 23.18
CA ILE A 82 18.37 11.26 24.25
C ILE A 82 19.03 9.95 23.81
N LEU A 83 18.67 9.42 22.65
CA LEU A 83 19.19 8.12 22.17
C LEU A 83 20.74 8.06 22.17
N PRO A 84 21.49 9.07 21.66
CA PRO A 84 22.94 9.03 21.66
C PRO A 84 23.59 8.89 23.06
N LYS A 85 22.87 9.23 24.13
CA LYS A 85 23.35 9.12 25.52
C LYS A 85 23.40 7.67 26.02
N TYR A 86 22.67 6.75 25.38
CA TYR A 86 22.74 5.31 25.65
C TYR A 86 23.98 4.64 25.08
N LEU A 87 24.58 5.24 24.05
CA LEU A 87 25.67 4.65 23.26
C LEU A 87 27.05 5.03 23.81
N THR A 88 28.03 4.15 23.65
CA THR A 88 29.46 4.50 23.77
C THR A 88 29.88 5.46 22.66
N GLU A 89 31.02 6.11 22.82
CA GLU A 89 31.56 7.01 21.78
C GLU A 89 31.89 6.23 20.51
N GLU A 90 32.39 5.02 20.65
CA GLU A 90 32.69 4.10 19.55
C GLU A 90 31.41 3.70 18.82
N ALA A 91 30.35 3.32 19.55
CA ALA A 91 29.05 2.98 18.97
C ALA A 91 28.43 4.16 18.21
N ARG A 92 28.50 5.39 18.74
CA ARG A 92 27.96 6.60 18.07
C ARG A 92 28.60 6.93 16.73
N ARG A 93 29.84 6.47 16.51
CA ARG A 93 30.57 6.71 15.25
C ARG A 93 30.08 5.81 14.13
N VAL A 94 29.65 4.59 14.44
CA VAL A 94 29.32 3.55 13.46
C VAL A 94 27.82 3.25 13.36
N TRP A 95 27.07 3.49 14.43
CA TRP A 95 25.62 3.32 14.47
C TRP A 95 24.94 4.67 14.39
N LYS A 96 23.95 4.75 13.52
CA LYS A 96 23.11 5.92 13.34
C LYS A 96 21.63 5.50 13.44
N PRO A 97 20.77 6.39 13.94
CA PRO A 97 19.32 6.19 13.99
C PRO A 97 18.67 6.48 12.62
N ASP A 98 19.40 6.22 11.53
CA ASP A 98 18.93 6.27 10.16
C ASP A 98 18.74 4.85 9.62
N GLY A 99 18.20 4.74 8.41
CA GLY A 99 17.97 3.47 7.74
C GLY A 99 16.62 2.82 8.07
N ALA A 100 16.47 1.57 7.64
CA ALA A 100 15.23 0.82 7.76
C ALA A 100 14.81 0.59 9.23
N VAL A 101 13.49 0.63 9.47
CA VAL A 101 12.88 0.31 10.75
C VAL A 101 12.37 -1.12 10.74
N THR A 102 12.81 -1.92 11.70
CA THR A 102 12.24 -3.26 11.94
C THR A 102 11.05 -3.12 12.89
N VAL A 103 9.87 -3.58 12.46
CA VAL A 103 8.65 -3.53 13.27
C VAL A 103 8.38 -4.90 13.86
N ILE A 104 8.30 -4.99 15.18
CA ILE A 104 7.97 -6.21 15.91
C ILE A 104 6.60 -6.11 16.57
N ASP A 105 6.02 -7.26 16.90
CA ASP A 105 4.83 -7.33 17.73
C ASP A 105 5.05 -6.67 19.12
N ASN A 106 3.96 -6.45 19.84
CA ASN A 106 4.00 -5.83 21.17
C ASN A 106 4.38 -6.84 22.29
N ALA A 107 4.56 -8.12 21.95
CA ALA A 107 4.74 -9.23 22.89
C ALA A 107 6.20 -9.73 22.97
N PHE A 108 7.15 -8.86 22.62
CA PHE A 108 8.57 -9.16 22.72
C PHE A 108 9.00 -9.43 24.18
N ARG A 109 10.10 -10.16 24.34
CA ARG A 109 10.70 -10.48 25.64
C ARG A 109 12.22 -10.40 25.58
N PHE A 110 12.85 -10.42 26.74
CA PHE A 110 14.30 -10.58 26.85
C PHE A 110 14.66 -12.05 27.06
N ASP A 111 15.77 -12.46 26.46
CA ASP A 111 16.43 -13.74 26.74
C ASP A 111 17.34 -13.64 27.98
N ASP A 112 17.93 -14.76 28.38
CA ASP A 112 18.92 -14.79 29.46
C ASP A 112 20.12 -13.87 29.16
N ILE A 113 20.53 -13.10 30.17
CA ILE A 113 21.67 -12.19 30.07
C ILE A 113 22.97 -12.98 30.06
N VAL A 114 23.82 -12.74 29.06
CA VAL A 114 25.11 -13.41 28.92
C VAL A 114 26.25 -12.45 29.30
N GLU A 115 27.09 -12.86 30.25
CA GLU A 115 28.29 -12.10 30.64
C GLU A 115 29.55 -12.68 29.97
N ASN A 116 30.27 -11.86 29.22
CA ASN A 116 31.60 -12.17 28.72
C ASN A 116 32.64 -11.52 29.64
N LYS A 117 33.18 -12.31 30.59
CA LYS A 117 34.14 -11.84 31.58
C LYS A 117 35.49 -11.44 30.98
N GLU A 118 35.92 -12.09 29.90
CA GLU A 118 37.20 -11.80 29.23
C GLU A 118 37.17 -10.41 28.59
N LYS A 119 36.07 -10.09 27.91
CA LYS A 119 35.86 -8.80 27.23
C LYS A 119 35.23 -7.72 28.10
N LYS A 120 34.78 -8.09 29.32
CA LYS A 120 34.00 -7.23 30.23
C LYS A 120 32.71 -6.70 29.57
N GLU A 121 32.06 -7.56 28.80
CA GLU A 121 30.83 -7.25 28.07
C GLU A 121 29.62 -7.96 28.70
N THR A 122 28.46 -7.33 28.63
CA THR A 122 27.17 -7.92 29.00
C THR A 122 26.26 -7.88 27.77
N ILE A 123 25.69 -9.01 27.40
CA ILE A 123 24.81 -9.14 26.22
C ILE A 123 23.39 -9.33 26.70
N VAL A 124 22.50 -8.46 26.21
CA VAL A 124 21.05 -8.54 26.41
C VAL A 124 20.41 -8.79 25.06
N THR A 125 19.58 -9.81 24.95
CA THR A 125 18.96 -10.22 23.69
C THR A 125 17.46 -9.98 23.73
N ILE A 126 16.93 -9.29 22.72
CA ILE A 126 15.49 -9.14 22.50
C ILE A 126 15.01 -10.27 21.59
N LEU A 127 13.94 -10.95 22.00
CA LEU A 127 13.21 -11.96 21.23
C LEU A 127 11.81 -11.44 20.92
N GLY A 128 11.43 -11.38 19.66
CA GLY A 128 10.09 -10.96 19.24
C GLY A 128 9.69 -11.54 17.89
N THR A 129 8.52 -11.14 17.38
CA THR A 129 8.07 -11.49 16.03
C THR A 129 8.10 -10.24 15.15
N LYS A 130 8.89 -10.23 14.08
CA LYS A 130 8.82 -9.24 12.99
C LYS A 130 7.45 -9.35 12.35
N ILE A 131 6.76 -8.22 12.25
CA ILE A 131 5.49 -8.12 11.53
C ILE A 131 5.63 -7.28 10.27
N ALA A 132 6.61 -6.38 10.22
CA ALA A 132 6.89 -5.55 9.05
C ALA A 132 8.30 -4.93 9.08
N GLN A 133 8.64 -4.27 7.99
CA GLN A 133 9.78 -3.38 7.86
C GLN A 133 9.33 -2.07 7.23
N ILE A 134 9.78 -0.94 7.74
CA ILE A 134 9.71 0.34 7.01
C ILE A 134 11.07 0.54 6.36
N ASN A 135 11.12 0.56 5.03
CA ASN A 135 12.34 0.71 4.26
C ASN A 135 12.85 2.16 4.30
N GLU A 136 14.05 2.39 3.76
CA GLU A 136 14.65 3.72 3.69
C GLU A 136 13.88 4.70 2.81
N ASP A 137 13.12 4.19 1.84
CA ASP A 137 12.18 4.96 1.01
C ASP A 137 10.78 5.10 1.65
N ASP A 138 10.66 4.83 2.96
CA ASP A 138 9.42 4.83 3.75
C ASP A 138 8.36 3.79 3.35
N THR A 139 8.69 2.84 2.47
CA THR A 139 7.76 1.75 2.12
C THR A 139 7.52 0.85 3.33
N TYR A 140 6.26 0.58 3.67
CA TYR A 140 5.90 -0.39 4.71
C TYR A 140 5.71 -1.77 4.09
N VAL A 141 6.61 -2.70 4.38
CA VAL A 141 6.59 -4.06 3.85
C VAL A 141 6.21 -5.03 4.97
N PRO A 142 5.00 -5.62 4.95
CA PRO A 142 4.63 -6.65 5.91
C PRO A 142 5.45 -7.91 5.69
N VAL A 143 5.69 -8.66 6.76
CA VAL A 143 6.34 -9.97 6.65
C VAL A 143 5.43 -10.93 5.90
N ALA A 144 5.98 -11.66 4.94
CA ALA A 144 5.21 -12.64 4.19
C ALA A 144 4.74 -13.77 5.14
N PRO A 145 3.51 -14.29 4.99
CA PRO A 145 2.96 -15.32 5.89
C PRO A 145 3.83 -16.59 6.02
N ALA A 146 4.68 -16.88 5.03
CA ALA A 146 5.53 -18.06 4.98
C ALA A 146 6.92 -17.87 5.64
N GLU A 147 7.31 -16.65 6.01
CA GLU A 147 8.61 -16.39 6.65
C GLU A 147 8.57 -16.68 8.17
N ASP A 148 9.63 -17.28 8.72
CA ASP A 148 9.79 -17.36 10.18
C ASP A 148 10.08 -15.94 10.70
N GLY A 149 9.02 -15.27 11.17
CA GLY A 149 9.07 -13.90 11.66
C GLY A 149 9.90 -13.72 12.93
N LYS A 150 10.54 -14.73 13.51
CA LYS A 150 11.33 -14.55 14.74
C LYS A 150 12.47 -13.55 14.56
N VAL A 151 12.51 -12.56 15.44
CA VAL A 151 13.59 -11.59 15.56
C VAL A 151 14.38 -11.89 16.82
N THR A 152 15.69 -12.03 16.64
CA THR A 152 16.67 -12.10 17.72
C THR A 152 17.62 -10.93 17.60
N ARG A 153 17.61 -10.03 18.60
CA ARG A 153 18.36 -8.78 18.60
C ARG A 153 19.29 -8.72 19.81
N ALA A 154 20.53 -9.15 19.61
CA ALA A 154 21.58 -9.07 20.63
C ALA A 154 22.14 -7.64 20.72
N ILE A 155 22.23 -7.11 21.94
CA ILE A 155 22.78 -5.79 22.25
C ILE A 155 23.90 -5.98 23.26
N THR A 156 25.10 -5.51 22.94
CA THR A 156 26.28 -5.62 23.79
C THR A 156 26.47 -4.32 24.56
N LEU A 157 26.56 -4.43 25.88
CA LEU A 157 26.81 -3.34 26.81
C LEU A 157 28.19 -3.49 27.46
N VAL A 158 28.78 -2.35 27.80
CA VAL A 158 29.99 -2.24 28.61
C VAL A 158 29.73 -1.26 29.75
N LYS A 159 30.54 -1.31 30.80
CA LYS A 159 30.51 -0.29 31.87
C LYS A 159 31.45 0.85 31.53
N ASP A 160 30.98 2.09 31.68
CA ASP A 160 31.81 3.27 31.58
C ASP A 160 32.70 3.46 32.81
N ALA A 161 33.52 4.52 32.83
CA ALA A 161 34.41 4.84 33.94
C ALA A 161 33.69 5.09 35.28
N ALA A 162 32.40 5.47 35.24
CA ALA A 162 31.57 5.65 36.42
C ALA A 162 30.88 4.35 36.87
N GLY A 163 31.03 3.26 36.10
CA GLY A 163 30.40 1.96 36.34
C GLY A 163 28.99 1.83 35.79
N ALA A 164 28.50 2.81 35.02
CA ALA A 164 27.18 2.78 34.41
C ALA A 164 27.22 1.99 33.09
N PHE A 165 26.15 1.25 32.78
CA PHE A 165 26.07 0.55 31.50
C PHE A 165 25.86 1.51 30.33
N ARG A 166 26.57 1.25 29.22
CA ARG A 166 26.43 1.92 27.93
C ARG A 166 26.47 0.87 26.82
N VAL A 167 25.72 1.12 25.75
CA VAL A 167 25.62 0.22 24.60
C VAL A 167 26.82 0.41 23.70
N ASN A 168 27.60 -0.66 23.53
CA ASN A 168 28.81 -0.69 22.73
C ASN A 168 28.59 -1.25 21.33
N LEU A 169 27.72 -2.25 21.19
CA LEU A 169 27.35 -2.83 19.91
C LEU A 169 25.85 -3.09 19.88
N LEU A 170 25.22 -2.69 18.78
CA LEU A 170 23.83 -2.95 18.47
C LEU A 170 23.68 -3.03 16.95
N PRO A 171 22.79 -3.87 16.41
CA PRO A 171 22.69 -3.94 14.95
C PRO A 171 22.00 -2.70 14.36
N GLN A 172 22.15 -2.47 13.05
CA GLN A 172 21.72 -1.22 12.39
C GLN A 172 20.19 -1.06 12.36
N GLY A 173 19.74 0.19 12.22
CA GLY A 173 18.32 0.54 12.13
C GLY A 173 17.58 0.54 13.48
N LEU A 174 16.41 1.17 13.47
CA LEU A 174 15.52 1.22 14.63
C LEU A 174 14.75 -0.09 14.77
N LEU A 175 14.54 -0.53 16.00
CA LEU A 175 13.62 -1.62 16.34
C LEU A 175 12.44 -1.00 17.09
N LEU A 176 11.26 -1.03 16.49
CA LEU A 176 10.04 -0.43 17.04
C LEU A 176 8.96 -1.48 17.22
N THR A 177 8.15 -1.32 18.27
CA THR A 177 6.92 -2.11 18.38
C THR A 177 5.87 -1.59 17.42
N ASP A 178 4.92 -2.45 17.10
CA ASP A 178 3.69 -2.12 16.39
C ASP A 178 2.93 -0.93 17.02
N ALA A 179 2.88 -0.86 18.35
CA ALA A 179 2.32 0.30 19.06
C ALA A 179 3.12 1.60 18.84
N ASP A 180 4.46 1.52 18.79
CA ASP A 180 5.30 2.68 18.48
C ASP A 180 5.08 3.19 17.06
N VAL A 181 4.96 2.28 16.09
CA VAL A 181 4.69 2.65 14.70
C VAL A 181 3.32 3.32 14.56
N ARG A 182 2.27 2.73 15.14
CA ARG A 182 0.92 3.35 15.12
C ARG A 182 0.89 4.75 15.76
N ARG A 183 1.69 4.96 16.81
CA ARG A 183 1.78 6.26 17.48
C ARG A 183 2.51 7.28 16.63
N ALA A 184 3.72 6.95 16.18
CA ALA A 184 4.66 7.91 15.60
C ALA A 184 4.58 8.04 14.07
N TYR A 185 3.97 7.08 13.38
CA TYR A 185 3.89 7.08 11.91
C TYR A 185 2.45 7.15 11.41
N ARG A 186 2.29 7.65 10.19
CA ARG A 186 1.00 7.74 9.48
C ARG A 186 1.13 7.11 8.09
N PRO A 187 0.19 6.25 7.68
CA PRO A 187 0.10 5.85 6.27
C PRO A 187 -0.25 7.09 5.45
N THR A 188 0.48 7.32 4.36
CA THR A 188 0.38 8.54 3.56
C THR A 188 0.42 8.17 2.08
N ASN A 189 -0.59 8.59 1.33
CA ASN A 189 -0.61 8.42 -0.12
C ASN A 189 0.08 9.60 -0.82
N LEU A 190 1.16 9.35 -1.53
CA LEU A 190 1.80 10.30 -2.44
C LEU A 190 1.26 10.06 -3.85
N TYR A 191 0.94 11.10 -4.61
CA TYR A 191 0.36 10.93 -5.94
C TYR A 191 1.32 11.41 -7.03
N TYR A 192 1.60 10.51 -7.97
CA TYR A 192 2.44 10.73 -9.13
C TYR A 192 1.65 10.62 -10.43
N LEU A 193 2.23 11.09 -11.53
CA LEU A 193 1.58 11.05 -12.85
C LEU A 193 1.78 9.67 -13.50
N ASN A 194 0.77 9.15 -14.20
CA ASN A 194 0.86 7.88 -14.97
C ASN A 194 1.69 7.98 -16.27
N GLY A 195 2.76 8.75 -16.23
CA GLY A 195 3.62 9.09 -17.36
C GLY A 195 4.33 10.41 -17.11
N THR A 196 5.12 10.87 -18.07
CA THR A 196 5.75 12.19 -18.03
C THR A 196 5.16 13.10 -19.10
N SER A 197 5.20 14.40 -18.87
CA SER A 197 4.77 15.40 -19.85
C SER A 197 5.66 15.46 -21.11
N ALA A 198 6.86 14.87 -21.06
CA ALA A 198 7.75 14.67 -22.22
C ALA A 198 7.55 13.31 -22.94
N GLY A 199 6.64 12.46 -22.44
CA GLY A 199 6.37 11.14 -23.01
C GLY A 199 5.49 11.17 -24.26
N ASP A 200 5.32 10.01 -24.91
CA ASP A 200 4.49 9.83 -26.12
C ASP A 200 3.01 10.20 -25.91
N ARG A 201 2.55 10.27 -24.66
CA ARG A 201 1.20 10.65 -24.27
C ARG A 201 1.23 11.49 -23.01
N GLU A 202 0.46 12.57 -23.00
CA GLU A 202 0.26 13.40 -21.81
C GLU A 202 -0.38 12.58 -20.67
N PRO A 203 0.10 12.71 -19.43
CA PRO A 203 -0.50 12.05 -18.28
C PRO A 203 -1.94 12.54 -18.06
N ASP A 204 -2.80 11.61 -17.68
CA ASP A 204 -4.22 11.88 -17.44
C ASP A 204 -4.77 11.07 -16.27
N ARG A 205 -3.88 10.54 -15.43
CA ARG A 205 -4.25 9.88 -14.19
C ARG A 205 -3.16 10.04 -13.14
N LEU A 206 -3.57 10.00 -11.88
CA LEU A 206 -2.66 9.93 -10.76
C LEU A 206 -2.54 8.48 -10.27
N VAL A 207 -1.32 8.10 -9.90
CA VAL A 207 -0.97 6.81 -9.30
C VAL A 207 -0.59 7.08 -7.86
N ALA A 208 -1.29 6.44 -6.91
CA ALA A 208 -0.95 6.59 -5.50
C ALA A 208 0.24 5.70 -5.17
N ASP A 209 1.13 6.19 -4.31
CA ASP A 209 2.29 5.49 -3.78
C ASP A 209 2.25 5.65 -2.27
N ARG A 210 1.93 4.57 -1.55
CA ARG A 210 1.66 4.65 -0.11
C ARG A 210 2.93 4.39 0.67
N VAL A 211 3.28 5.36 1.50
CA VAL A 211 4.44 5.31 2.41
C VAL A 211 4.00 5.44 3.85
N ARG A 212 4.90 5.10 4.78
CA ARG A 212 4.69 5.20 6.23
C ARG A 212 5.58 6.31 6.77
N LEU A 213 5.05 7.53 6.82
CA LEU A 213 5.80 8.71 7.25
C LEU A 213 5.72 8.94 8.74
N ARG A 214 6.88 9.25 9.33
CA ARG A 214 6.96 9.66 10.75
C ARG A 214 6.42 11.09 10.90
N VAL A 215 5.61 11.30 11.94
CA VAL A 215 5.21 12.65 12.37
C VAL A 215 6.40 13.29 13.09
N LYS A 216 6.79 14.49 12.64
CA LYS A 216 7.88 15.25 13.25
C LYS A 216 7.32 16.41 14.09
N PRO A 217 7.78 16.62 15.33
CA PRO A 217 7.30 17.73 16.17
C PRO A 217 7.69 19.13 15.68
N THR A 218 8.76 19.23 14.90
CA THR A 218 9.40 20.49 14.51
C THR A 218 8.81 21.12 13.26
N GLU A 219 7.91 20.43 12.57
CA GLU A 219 7.30 20.86 11.31
C GLU A 219 5.86 20.37 11.18
N SER A 220 5.11 20.96 10.25
CA SER A 220 3.76 20.46 9.94
C SER A 220 3.83 19.11 9.21
N PHE A 221 2.83 18.26 9.39
CA PHE A 221 2.78 17.00 8.66
C PHE A 221 2.64 17.22 7.15
N ALA A 222 1.94 18.28 6.71
CA ALA A 222 1.91 18.68 5.31
C ALA A 222 3.32 18.96 4.74
N GLN A 223 4.21 19.55 5.54
CA GLN A 223 5.60 19.78 5.11
C GLN A 223 6.31 18.44 4.92
N THR A 224 6.19 17.50 5.86
CA THR A 224 6.76 16.15 5.73
C THR A 224 6.26 15.44 4.45
N VAL A 225 4.97 15.56 4.13
CA VAL A 225 4.38 14.97 2.92
C VAL A 225 4.95 15.58 1.65
N VAL A 226 5.04 16.92 1.57
CA VAL A 226 5.56 17.59 0.36
C VAL A 226 7.07 17.38 0.20
N GLU A 227 7.83 17.36 1.30
CA GLU A 227 9.25 17.00 1.27
C GLU A 227 9.45 15.60 0.70
N ARG A 228 8.70 14.60 1.19
CA ARG A 228 8.77 13.24 0.67
C ARG A 228 8.32 13.13 -0.80
N LEU A 229 7.28 13.86 -1.19
CA LEU A 229 6.79 13.88 -2.59
C LEU A 229 7.85 14.42 -3.56
N ILE A 230 8.64 15.41 -3.12
CA ILE A 230 9.74 15.99 -3.91
C ILE A 230 10.86 14.97 -4.12
N GLU A 231 11.14 14.10 -3.14
CA GLU A 231 12.16 13.06 -3.26
C GLU A 231 11.85 12.03 -4.36
N GLY A 232 10.57 11.85 -4.71
CA GLY A 232 10.13 10.96 -5.79
C GLY A 232 9.50 9.65 -5.31
N PRO A 233 9.05 8.80 -6.23
CA PRO A 233 8.35 7.57 -5.88
C PRO A 233 9.24 6.58 -5.11
N THR A 234 8.60 5.63 -4.43
CA THR A 234 9.26 4.44 -3.86
C THR A 234 9.86 3.58 -4.97
N SER A 235 10.71 2.63 -4.57
CA SER A 235 11.29 1.62 -5.46
C SER A 235 10.25 0.81 -6.26
N ALA A 236 9.00 0.71 -5.78
CA ALA A 236 7.91 0.04 -6.48
C ALA A 236 7.49 0.76 -7.78
N LEU A 237 7.62 2.09 -7.83
CA LEU A 237 7.18 2.93 -8.95
C LEU A 237 8.31 3.73 -9.61
N GLU A 238 9.56 3.51 -9.19
CA GLU A 238 10.72 4.18 -9.76
C GLU A 238 10.80 3.97 -11.28
N GLY A 239 10.83 5.08 -12.04
CA GLY A 239 10.84 5.08 -13.50
C GLY A 239 9.50 4.77 -14.18
N ALA A 240 8.47 4.44 -13.42
CA ALA A 240 7.13 4.08 -13.92
C ALA A 240 6.18 5.29 -13.96
N VAL A 241 6.43 6.27 -13.08
CA VAL A 241 5.58 7.43 -12.88
C VAL A 241 6.36 8.74 -13.10
N GLY A 242 5.64 9.79 -13.48
CA GLY A 242 6.20 11.13 -13.61
C GLY A 242 6.14 11.92 -12.31
N ASN A 243 7.20 12.70 -12.05
CA ASN A 243 7.27 13.65 -10.95
C ASN A 243 7.63 15.05 -11.49
N GLU A 244 6.76 16.04 -11.29
CA GLU A 244 6.91 17.39 -11.84
C GLU A 244 7.80 18.31 -10.98
N PHE A 245 8.31 17.82 -9.86
CA PHE A 245 9.34 18.54 -9.10
C PHE A 245 10.70 18.43 -9.79
N PRO A 246 11.36 19.56 -10.10
CA PRO A 246 12.69 19.52 -10.67
C PRO A 246 13.71 19.01 -9.66
N VAL A 247 14.80 18.44 -10.16
CA VAL A 247 15.94 18.06 -9.32
C VAL A 247 16.41 19.27 -8.50
N LYS A 248 16.67 19.08 -7.21
CA LYS A 248 17.00 20.13 -6.21
C LYS A 248 15.83 21.02 -5.78
N ALA A 249 14.59 20.68 -6.13
CA ALA A 249 13.43 21.23 -5.45
C ALA A 249 13.50 20.91 -3.94
N ARG A 250 13.00 21.81 -3.11
CA ARG A 250 12.82 21.59 -1.67
C ARG A 250 11.73 22.49 -1.11
N VAL A 251 11.17 22.10 0.03
CA VAL A 251 10.26 22.95 0.81
C VAL A 251 11.07 23.96 1.60
N ARG A 252 10.63 25.22 1.63
CA ARG A 252 11.14 26.24 2.56
C ARG A 252 10.23 26.40 3.77
N SER A 253 8.93 26.39 3.54
CA SER A 253 7.92 26.48 4.60
C SER A 253 6.55 26.11 4.06
N ILE A 254 5.71 25.50 4.91
CA ILE A 254 4.28 25.42 4.68
C ILE A 254 3.57 26.19 5.79
N ARG A 255 2.67 27.10 5.40
CA ARG A 255 1.88 27.93 6.31
C ARG A 255 0.41 27.77 5.98
N SER A 256 -0.43 27.63 6.99
CA SER A 256 -1.87 27.52 6.82
C SER A 256 -2.60 28.74 7.37
N SER A 257 -3.72 29.07 6.73
CA SER A 257 -4.78 29.96 7.19
C SER A 257 -6.13 29.22 7.12
N GLU A 258 -7.20 29.90 7.48
CA GLU A 258 -8.57 29.37 7.48
C GLU A 258 -9.00 28.87 6.08
N ASP A 259 -8.64 29.60 5.03
CA ASP A 259 -9.06 29.40 3.64
C ASP A 259 -7.99 28.80 2.73
N ARG A 260 -6.72 28.78 3.16
CA ARG A 260 -5.58 28.53 2.28
C ARG A 260 -4.41 27.83 2.96
N VAL A 261 -3.66 27.06 2.17
CA VAL A 261 -2.34 26.53 2.54
C VAL A 261 -1.30 27.09 1.57
N VAL A 262 -0.36 27.87 2.09
CA VAL A 262 0.74 28.46 1.33
C VAL A 262 1.95 27.53 1.39
N ILE A 263 2.37 27.04 0.23
CA ILE A 263 3.52 26.15 0.03
C ILE A 263 4.64 26.97 -0.59
N ASN A 264 5.63 27.34 0.22
CA ASN A 264 6.82 28.03 -0.29
C ASN A 264 7.88 26.98 -0.65
N LEU A 265 8.12 26.82 -1.93
CA LEU A 265 9.13 25.93 -2.47
C LEU A 265 10.36 26.73 -2.88
N ALA A 266 11.42 26.01 -3.20
CA ALA A 266 12.52 26.58 -3.93
C ALA A 266 13.13 25.52 -4.82
N GLY A 267 13.64 25.91 -5.99
CA GLY A 267 14.24 24.98 -6.96
C GLY A 267 14.26 25.59 -8.36
N PRO A 268 14.89 24.93 -9.34
CA PRO A 268 14.98 25.43 -10.70
C PRO A 268 13.68 25.11 -11.48
N PHE A 269 12.53 25.61 -11.02
CA PHE A 269 11.29 25.54 -11.78
C PHE A 269 11.42 26.42 -13.04
N THR A 270 10.96 25.92 -14.19
CA THR A 270 11.13 26.59 -15.49
C THR A 270 9.79 26.79 -16.18
N ALA A 271 9.79 27.52 -17.30
CA ALA A 271 8.59 27.67 -18.13
C ALA A 271 8.09 26.34 -18.73
N ASP A 272 8.97 25.34 -18.84
CA ASP A 272 8.65 24.02 -19.38
C ASP A 272 8.05 23.06 -18.33
N THR A 273 7.98 23.48 -17.05
CA THR A 273 7.33 22.69 -16.01
C THR A 273 5.85 22.46 -16.36
N PHE A 274 5.40 21.20 -16.36
CA PHE A 274 4.01 20.89 -16.63
C PHE A 274 3.15 21.23 -15.40
N LEU A 275 2.70 22.49 -15.36
CA LEU A 275 2.01 23.07 -14.21
C LEU A 275 0.75 22.31 -13.83
N GLU A 276 0.02 21.76 -14.80
CA GLU A 276 -1.20 21.03 -14.49
C GLU A 276 -0.91 19.74 -13.73
N GLY A 277 0.16 19.02 -14.10
CA GLY A 277 0.64 17.85 -13.38
C GLY A 277 1.11 18.21 -11.97
N LEU A 278 1.94 19.25 -11.84
CA LEU A 278 2.42 19.73 -10.53
C LEU A 278 1.25 20.09 -9.59
N LYS A 279 0.24 20.79 -10.13
CA LYS A 279 -0.98 21.12 -9.37
C LYS A 279 -1.72 19.88 -8.92
N ALA A 280 -1.89 18.89 -9.81
CA ALA A 280 -2.60 17.65 -9.52
C ALA A 280 -1.88 16.81 -8.45
N GLN A 281 -0.56 16.64 -8.58
CA GLN A 281 0.27 15.90 -7.62
C GLN A 281 0.22 16.52 -6.21
N LEU A 282 0.40 17.85 -6.10
CA LEU A 282 0.30 18.57 -4.84
C LEU A 282 -1.11 18.48 -4.23
N ARG A 283 -2.14 18.74 -5.04
CA ARG A 283 -3.54 18.70 -4.59
C ARG A 283 -3.90 17.33 -4.05
N ALA A 284 -3.64 16.27 -4.81
CA ALA A 284 -4.01 14.91 -4.41
C ALA A 284 -3.23 14.47 -3.16
N SER A 285 -1.91 14.69 -3.13
CA SER A 285 -1.07 14.29 -1.99
C SER A 285 -1.42 15.03 -0.69
N LEU A 286 -1.99 16.24 -0.74
CA LEU A 286 -2.45 16.91 0.46
C LEU A 286 -3.91 16.62 0.79
N SER A 287 -4.83 16.61 -0.18
CA SER A 287 -6.26 16.43 0.06
C SER A 287 -6.63 15.01 0.48
N TYR A 288 -6.09 13.96 -0.16
CA TYR A 288 -6.42 12.57 0.20
C TYR A 288 -5.87 12.17 1.58
N ASN A 289 -4.79 12.82 2.03
CA ASN A 289 -4.28 12.72 3.40
C ASN A 289 -4.98 13.70 4.38
N LYS A 290 -6.05 14.38 3.94
CA LYS A 290 -6.87 15.32 4.71
C LYS A 290 -6.13 16.58 5.18
N LEU A 291 -4.97 16.91 4.60
CA LEU A 291 -4.11 18.03 5.02
C LEU A 291 -4.50 19.38 4.39
N ALA A 292 -5.35 19.36 3.36
CA ALA A 292 -5.83 20.57 2.68
C ALA A 292 -7.35 20.55 2.42
N SER A 293 -8.10 19.85 3.27
CA SER A 293 -9.54 19.61 3.11
C SER A 293 -10.32 20.91 2.93
N GLY A 294 -10.87 21.14 1.73
CA GLY A 294 -11.67 22.33 1.41
C GLY A 294 -10.88 23.64 1.23
N ARG A 295 -9.55 23.62 1.36
CA ARG A 295 -8.70 24.83 1.29
C ARG A 295 -7.99 24.95 -0.04
N THR A 296 -7.80 26.20 -0.49
CA THR A 296 -7.01 26.52 -1.68
C THR A 296 -5.52 26.34 -1.38
N LEU A 297 -4.74 25.81 -2.32
CA LEU A 297 -3.27 25.83 -2.20
C LEU A 297 -2.73 27.02 -2.96
N GLU A 298 -1.75 27.70 -2.38
CA GLU A 298 -0.96 28.73 -3.04
C GLU A 298 0.50 28.31 -3.05
N VAL A 299 1.10 28.17 -4.23
CA VAL A 299 2.52 27.82 -4.36
C VAL A 299 3.33 29.08 -4.68
N GLN A 300 4.41 29.26 -3.94
CA GLN A 300 5.38 30.35 -4.06
C GLN A 300 6.78 29.76 -4.30
N ILE A 301 7.67 30.51 -4.96
CA ILE A 301 9.08 30.15 -5.15
C ILE A 301 9.95 31.18 -4.45
N ASP A 302 10.75 30.75 -3.47
CA ASP A 302 11.65 31.62 -2.71
C ASP A 302 10.94 32.83 -2.06
N GLY A 303 9.65 32.68 -1.71
CA GLY A 303 8.80 33.72 -1.13
C GLY A 303 8.13 34.66 -2.14
N GLU A 304 8.44 34.51 -3.42
CA GLU A 304 7.87 35.28 -4.52
C GLU A 304 6.74 34.50 -5.23
N PRO A 305 5.85 35.18 -5.99
CA PRO A 305 4.86 34.52 -6.84
C PRO A 305 5.52 33.51 -7.79
N PHE A 306 4.88 32.36 -8.00
CA PHE A 306 5.40 31.28 -8.82
C PHE A 306 5.75 31.70 -10.26
N SER A 307 5.03 32.68 -10.80
CA SER A 307 5.21 33.18 -12.15
C SER A 307 5.06 34.70 -12.20
N VAL A 308 5.51 35.31 -13.30
CA VAL A 308 5.29 36.75 -13.57
C VAL A 308 3.79 37.10 -13.62
N THR A 309 2.95 36.13 -13.99
CA THR A 309 1.48 36.28 -14.04
C THR A 309 0.80 36.17 -12.68
N GLY A 310 1.54 35.89 -11.60
CA GLY A 310 1.02 35.80 -10.24
C GLY A 310 1.28 34.44 -9.56
N PRO A 311 0.67 34.21 -8.39
CA PRO A 311 0.85 32.99 -7.62
C PRO A 311 0.24 31.77 -8.34
N LEU A 312 0.81 30.59 -8.10
CA LEU A 312 0.21 29.35 -8.58
C LEU A 312 -0.87 28.91 -7.60
N VAL A 313 -2.12 29.18 -7.95
CA VAL A 313 -3.30 28.83 -7.15
C VAL A 313 -3.86 27.47 -7.60
N ILE A 314 -4.24 26.65 -6.62
CA ILE A 314 -4.80 25.32 -6.81
C ILE A 314 -6.14 25.26 -6.06
N GLU A 315 -7.23 25.07 -6.79
CA GLU A 315 -8.57 24.99 -6.22
C GLU A 315 -8.76 23.76 -5.32
N PRO A 316 -9.67 23.81 -4.32
CA PRO A 316 -9.91 22.70 -3.39
C PRO A 316 -10.27 21.36 -4.05
N SER A 317 -10.93 21.40 -5.20
CA SER A 317 -11.31 20.22 -5.98
C SER A 317 -10.21 19.82 -6.96
N LEU A 318 -9.98 18.51 -7.08
CA LEU A 318 -9.16 17.96 -8.14
C LEU A 318 -9.98 17.95 -9.45
N PRO A 319 -9.43 18.42 -10.59
CA PRO A 319 -10.14 18.34 -11.87
C PRO A 319 -10.55 16.91 -12.22
N GLU A 320 -11.73 16.75 -12.84
CA GLU A 320 -12.32 15.44 -13.15
C GLU A 320 -11.41 14.53 -13.97
N LYS A 321 -10.60 15.12 -14.87
CA LYS A 321 -9.66 14.35 -15.69
C LYS A 321 -8.69 13.50 -14.85
N TRP A 322 -8.31 13.97 -13.66
CA TRP A 322 -7.37 13.28 -12.78
C TRP A 322 -8.04 12.27 -11.85
N LEU A 323 -9.34 12.41 -11.61
CA LEU A 323 -10.10 11.51 -10.74
C LEU A 323 -10.26 10.11 -11.37
N GLY A 324 -10.16 10.01 -12.70
CA GLY A 324 -10.34 8.77 -13.42
C GLY A 324 -11.77 8.25 -13.23
N SER A 325 -12.71 8.72 -14.06
CA SER A 325 -14.06 8.14 -14.08
C SER A 325 -13.95 6.64 -14.38
N GLU A 326 -14.25 5.84 -13.38
CA GLU A 326 -14.28 4.40 -13.55
C GLU A 326 -15.59 4.00 -14.22
N ASP A 327 -15.44 3.22 -15.27
CA ASP A 327 -16.56 2.68 -16.00
C ASP A 327 -17.14 1.48 -15.27
N ASN A 328 -18.29 1.71 -14.63
CA ASN A 328 -18.99 0.72 -13.82
C ASN A 328 -19.97 -0.13 -14.65
N GLN A 329 -19.96 -0.04 -15.99
CA GLN A 329 -20.77 -0.93 -16.81
C GLN A 329 -20.31 -2.38 -16.64
N VAL A 330 -21.20 -3.20 -16.08
CA VAL A 330 -20.97 -4.63 -15.88
C VAL A 330 -21.20 -5.37 -17.19
N PHE A 331 -20.25 -6.24 -17.54
CA PHE A 331 -20.40 -7.27 -18.57
C PHE A 331 -20.22 -8.64 -17.94
N TYR A 332 -20.66 -9.67 -18.64
CA TYR A 332 -20.39 -11.06 -18.25
C TYR A 332 -20.39 -11.95 -19.48
N THR A 333 -19.74 -13.11 -19.38
CA THR A 333 -19.78 -14.12 -20.43
C THR A 333 -20.76 -15.22 -20.09
N SER A 334 -21.53 -15.68 -21.07
CA SER A 334 -22.39 -16.85 -20.95
C SER A 334 -22.38 -17.63 -22.26
N HIS A 335 -22.09 -18.93 -22.19
CA HIS A 335 -22.00 -19.80 -23.37
C HIS A 335 -21.04 -19.26 -24.45
N GLY A 336 -19.94 -18.64 -24.00
CA GLY A 336 -18.94 -18.00 -24.86
C GLY A 336 -19.38 -16.71 -25.56
N ALA A 337 -20.54 -16.15 -25.22
CA ALA A 337 -20.99 -14.83 -25.65
C ALA A 337 -20.82 -13.79 -24.53
N VAL A 338 -20.34 -12.60 -24.89
CA VAL A 338 -20.31 -11.44 -24.00
C VAL A 338 -21.67 -10.75 -23.96
N GLN A 339 -22.18 -10.59 -22.75
CA GLN A 339 -23.44 -9.96 -22.40
C GLN A 339 -23.16 -8.65 -21.65
N MET A 340 -23.98 -7.63 -21.89
CA MET A 340 -23.98 -6.37 -21.16
C MET A 340 -25.14 -6.38 -20.16
N MET A 341 -24.86 -6.23 -18.87
CA MET A 341 -25.89 -6.23 -17.85
C MET A 341 -26.68 -4.90 -17.88
N ARG A 342 -28.01 -4.99 -17.87
CA ARG A 342 -28.93 -3.84 -17.83
C ARG A 342 -29.71 -3.84 -16.53
N GLY A 343 -29.34 -2.96 -15.60
CA GLY A 343 -30.03 -2.83 -14.31
C GLY A 343 -30.05 -4.15 -13.54
N ASP A 344 -31.25 -4.59 -13.15
CA ASP A 344 -31.54 -5.84 -12.44
C ASP A 344 -32.19 -6.91 -13.34
N GLY A 345 -32.08 -6.78 -14.67
CA GLY A 345 -32.55 -7.78 -15.64
C GLY A 345 -31.47 -8.74 -16.13
N GLU A 346 -31.85 -9.69 -16.97
CA GLU A 346 -30.90 -10.47 -17.78
C GLU A 346 -30.12 -9.55 -18.74
N GLY A 347 -28.88 -9.93 -19.05
CA GLY A 347 -28.02 -9.15 -19.94
C GLY A 347 -28.42 -9.24 -21.41
N GLU A 348 -27.99 -8.24 -22.18
CA GLU A 348 -28.16 -8.19 -23.63
C GLU A 348 -26.84 -8.57 -24.34
N PRO A 349 -26.86 -9.41 -25.39
CA PRO A 349 -25.64 -9.74 -26.11
C PRO A 349 -25.00 -8.49 -26.74
N LEU A 350 -23.67 -8.40 -26.70
CA LEU A 350 -22.97 -7.37 -27.46
C LEU A 350 -23.25 -7.49 -28.96
N VAL A 351 -23.34 -6.36 -29.66
CA VAL A 351 -23.50 -6.40 -31.12
C VAL A 351 -22.19 -6.87 -31.77
N GLY A 352 -22.29 -7.83 -32.70
CA GLY A 352 -21.15 -8.38 -33.43
C GLY A 352 -20.68 -9.74 -32.91
N PRO A 353 -19.50 -10.22 -33.35
CA PRO A 353 -19.03 -11.59 -33.07
C PRO A 353 -18.87 -11.94 -31.59
N ALA A 354 -18.54 -10.97 -30.74
CA ALA A 354 -18.34 -11.20 -29.32
C ALA A 354 -19.63 -11.53 -28.55
N GLY A 355 -20.80 -11.10 -29.02
CA GLY A 355 -22.08 -11.43 -28.40
C GLY A 355 -22.73 -12.70 -28.98
N GLN A 356 -22.09 -13.37 -29.93
CA GLN A 356 -22.61 -14.62 -30.48
C GLN A 356 -22.19 -15.80 -29.61
N PRO A 357 -23.10 -16.71 -29.23
CA PRO A 357 -22.74 -17.89 -28.47
C PRO A 357 -21.84 -18.79 -29.30
N GLY A 358 -20.82 -19.36 -28.66
CA GLY A 358 -19.84 -20.21 -29.32
C GLY A 358 -18.71 -20.60 -28.37
N GLY A 359 -18.30 -21.86 -28.37
CA GLY A 359 -17.25 -22.38 -27.47
C GLY A 359 -15.82 -22.08 -27.92
N ASP A 360 -15.64 -21.34 -29.02
CA ASP A 360 -14.34 -21.14 -29.67
C ASP A 360 -13.49 -20.06 -29.00
N HIS A 361 -14.08 -19.24 -28.13
CA HIS A 361 -13.40 -18.14 -27.44
C HIS A 361 -13.67 -18.16 -25.93
N SER A 362 -12.66 -17.81 -25.14
CA SER A 362 -12.73 -17.74 -23.67
C SER A 362 -11.76 -16.69 -23.11
N GLY A 363 -11.84 -16.38 -21.81
CA GLY A 363 -10.95 -15.40 -21.19
C GLY A 363 -11.11 -14.01 -21.82
N PHE A 364 -12.33 -13.50 -21.86
CA PHE A 364 -12.62 -12.25 -22.56
C PHE A 364 -12.10 -11.03 -21.78
N ALA A 365 -11.75 -9.97 -22.51
CA ALA A 365 -11.37 -8.67 -21.95
C ALA A 365 -11.91 -7.54 -22.82
N ILE A 366 -12.48 -6.51 -22.20
CA ILE A 366 -13.12 -5.38 -22.90
C ILE A 366 -12.22 -4.16 -22.80
N ALA A 367 -11.97 -3.44 -23.88
CA ALA A 367 -11.15 -2.21 -23.83
C ALA A 367 -11.90 -1.06 -23.14
N LYS A 368 -11.17 -0.03 -22.70
CA LYS A 368 -11.74 1.17 -22.04
C LYS A 368 -12.83 1.87 -22.86
N ASP A 369 -12.74 1.83 -24.18
CA ASP A 369 -13.72 2.45 -25.08
C ASP A 369 -15.01 1.64 -25.25
N ARG A 370 -15.09 0.42 -24.67
CA ARG A 370 -16.18 -0.57 -24.82
C ARG A 370 -16.44 -1.02 -26.25
N ASP A 371 -15.60 -0.61 -27.19
CA ASP A 371 -15.75 -0.92 -28.60
C ASP A 371 -14.94 -2.18 -28.93
N ARG A 372 -13.81 -2.43 -28.28
CA ARG A 372 -12.98 -3.60 -28.58
C ARG A 372 -13.11 -4.68 -27.52
N VAL A 373 -13.23 -5.92 -27.99
CA VAL A 373 -13.28 -7.13 -27.17
C VAL A 373 -12.14 -8.03 -27.61
N ALA A 374 -11.33 -8.49 -26.66
CA ALA A 374 -10.29 -9.49 -26.85
C ALA A 374 -10.69 -10.80 -26.20
N ALA A 375 -10.23 -11.93 -26.73
CA ALA A 375 -10.40 -13.24 -26.13
C ALA A 375 -9.29 -14.20 -26.58
N ARG A 376 -9.05 -15.26 -25.79
CA ARG A 376 -8.27 -16.41 -26.26
C ARG A 376 -9.12 -17.28 -27.16
N SER A 377 -8.57 -17.71 -28.28
CA SER A 377 -9.23 -18.71 -29.14
C SER A 377 -8.82 -20.14 -28.76
N ALA A 378 -9.75 -21.09 -28.87
CA ALA A 378 -9.50 -22.52 -28.73
C ALA A 378 -8.50 -23.04 -29.77
N ALA A 379 -8.36 -22.36 -30.92
CA ALA A 379 -7.36 -22.67 -31.94
C ALA A 379 -5.96 -22.10 -31.62
N GLY A 380 -5.86 -21.27 -30.59
CA GLY A 380 -4.65 -20.50 -30.24
C GLY A 380 -4.79 -19.02 -30.58
N GLY A 381 -3.98 -18.22 -29.90
CA GLY A 381 -3.84 -16.78 -30.07
C GLY A 381 -4.84 -15.96 -29.25
N ILE A 382 -4.51 -14.67 -29.11
CA ILE A 382 -5.42 -13.61 -28.67
C ILE A 382 -6.04 -12.98 -29.90
N TRP A 383 -7.35 -12.97 -29.95
CA TRP A 383 -8.15 -12.41 -31.04
C TRP A 383 -8.91 -11.19 -30.54
N VAL A 384 -9.08 -10.20 -31.42
CA VAL A 384 -9.79 -8.95 -31.14
C VAL A 384 -10.91 -8.77 -32.14
N THR A 385 -12.08 -8.32 -31.67
CA THR A 385 -13.20 -7.88 -32.50
C THR A 385 -13.73 -6.54 -32.00
N ARG A 386 -14.64 -5.95 -32.78
CA ARG A 386 -15.35 -4.72 -32.41
C ARG A 386 -16.80 -4.99 -32.05
N HIS A 387 -17.36 -4.13 -31.21
CA HIS A 387 -18.78 -4.06 -30.89
C HIS A 387 -19.54 -3.44 -32.08
N ALA A 388 -19.62 -4.18 -33.19
CA ALA A 388 -20.32 -3.77 -34.41
C ALA A 388 -20.80 -4.99 -35.20
N ALA A 389 -21.95 -4.86 -35.87
CA ALA A 389 -22.63 -5.97 -36.53
C ALA A 389 -21.76 -6.67 -37.60
N GLU A 390 -21.03 -5.89 -38.40
CA GLU A 390 -20.18 -6.37 -39.49
C GLU A 390 -18.71 -6.59 -39.07
N ALA A 391 -18.42 -6.57 -37.76
CA ALA A 391 -17.08 -6.85 -37.26
C ALA A 391 -16.72 -8.33 -37.45
N ARG A 392 -15.41 -8.61 -37.43
CA ARG A 392 -14.87 -9.97 -37.46
C ARG A 392 -13.76 -10.08 -36.43
N TRP A 393 -13.58 -11.27 -35.89
CA TRP A 393 -12.40 -11.61 -35.10
C TRP A 393 -11.14 -11.49 -35.96
N GLN A 394 -10.12 -10.86 -35.41
CA GLN A 394 -8.80 -10.69 -36.02
C GLN A 394 -7.75 -11.12 -35.02
N GLU A 395 -6.81 -11.97 -35.45
CA GLU A 395 -5.71 -12.40 -34.60
C GLU A 395 -4.80 -11.20 -34.31
N SER A 396 -4.56 -10.94 -33.02
CA SER A 396 -3.73 -9.84 -32.54
C SER A 396 -2.38 -10.33 -32.02
N ILE A 397 -2.39 -11.46 -31.31
CA ILE A 397 -1.19 -12.09 -30.74
C ILE A 397 -1.27 -13.59 -31.01
N PRO A 398 -0.42 -14.18 -31.88
CA PRO A 398 -0.38 -15.62 -32.07
C PRO A 398 0.28 -16.31 -30.86
N GLY A 399 -0.09 -17.56 -30.60
CA GLY A 399 0.51 -18.38 -29.55
C GLY A 399 -0.44 -19.48 -29.04
N THR A 400 0.07 -20.49 -28.35
CA THR A 400 -0.74 -21.65 -27.90
C THR A 400 -0.96 -21.70 -26.40
N GLU A 401 -0.08 -21.08 -25.61
CA GLU A 401 -0.13 -21.09 -24.14
C GLU A 401 -0.13 -19.67 -23.56
N LEU A 402 -1.04 -18.85 -24.06
CA LEU A 402 -1.19 -17.46 -23.63
C LEU A 402 -2.08 -17.37 -22.38
N THR A 403 -1.73 -16.49 -21.44
CA THR A 403 -2.66 -16.08 -20.37
C THR A 403 -3.84 -15.32 -20.97
N ASP A 404 -4.93 -15.18 -20.20
CA ASP A 404 -6.04 -14.32 -20.61
C ASP A 404 -5.52 -12.91 -20.97
N PRO A 405 -6.07 -12.28 -22.03
CA PRO A 405 -5.72 -10.92 -22.41
C PRO A 405 -6.08 -9.91 -21.32
N SER A 406 -5.26 -8.86 -21.20
CA SER A 406 -5.55 -7.69 -20.36
C SER A 406 -5.31 -6.41 -21.15
N TRP A 407 -6.23 -5.46 -21.08
CA TRP A 407 -6.10 -4.19 -21.79
C TRP A 407 -5.42 -3.17 -20.90
N HIS A 408 -4.44 -2.48 -21.48
CA HIS A 408 -3.90 -1.28 -20.89
C HIS A 408 -4.69 -0.04 -21.35
N ARG A 409 -4.57 1.03 -20.58
CA ARG A 409 -5.39 2.25 -20.73
C ARG A 409 -5.14 3.03 -22.02
N ASP A 410 -3.99 2.82 -22.66
CA ASP A 410 -3.63 3.38 -23.97
C ASP A 410 -4.23 2.59 -25.15
N GLY A 411 -4.95 1.49 -24.87
CA GLY A 411 -5.52 0.61 -25.89
C GLY A 411 -4.56 -0.47 -26.39
N THR A 412 -3.43 -0.68 -25.71
CA THR A 412 -2.60 -1.88 -25.92
C THR A 412 -3.17 -3.09 -25.23
N LEU A 413 -2.92 -4.25 -25.83
CA LEU A 413 -3.38 -5.54 -25.35
C LEU A 413 -2.17 -6.37 -24.91
N TRP A 414 -2.24 -6.89 -23.69
CA TRP A 414 -1.14 -7.58 -23.01
C TRP A 414 -1.51 -9.02 -22.71
N THR A 415 -0.53 -9.91 -22.81
CA THR A 415 -0.63 -11.31 -22.39
C THR A 415 0.76 -11.84 -22.04
N PHE A 416 0.82 -12.95 -21.31
CA PHE A 416 2.06 -13.69 -21.09
C PHE A 416 2.03 -15.00 -21.89
N ASP A 417 3.07 -15.22 -22.68
CA ASP A 417 3.33 -16.47 -23.38
C ASP A 417 4.05 -17.43 -22.43
N ARG A 418 3.31 -18.41 -21.90
CA ARG A 418 3.83 -19.39 -20.94
C ARG A 418 4.77 -20.40 -21.57
N HIS A 419 4.63 -20.66 -22.87
CA HIS A 419 5.51 -21.57 -23.60
C HIS A 419 6.91 -20.97 -23.75
N ASN A 420 6.98 -19.69 -24.13
CA ASN A 420 8.26 -19.01 -24.36
C ASN A 420 8.77 -18.22 -23.15
N GLY A 421 7.97 -18.05 -22.10
CA GLY A 421 8.30 -17.30 -20.88
C GLY A 421 8.45 -15.79 -21.13
N GLN A 422 7.56 -15.20 -21.93
CA GLN A 422 7.71 -13.83 -22.44
C GLN A 422 6.41 -13.03 -22.32
N VAL A 423 6.55 -11.72 -22.10
CA VAL A 423 5.42 -10.79 -22.14
C VAL A 423 5.25 -10.27 -23.56
N LEU A 424 4.02 -10.34 -24.06
CA LEU A 424 3.65 -9.86 -25.39
C LEU A 424 2.67 -8.70 -25.27
N ARG A 425 2.91 -7.65 -26.06
CA ARG A 425 2.05 -6.49 -26.20
C ARG A 425 1.66 -6.31 -27.65
N SER A 426 0.39 -6.02 -27.94
CA SER A 426 -0.04 -5.59 -29.28
C SER A 426 -0.80 -4.28 -29.21
N HIS A 427 -0.82 -3.54 -30.31
CA HIS A 427 -1.60 -2.33 -30.50
C HIS A 427 -2.67 -2.61 -31.56
N PRO A 428 -3.84 -3.19 -31.23
CA PRO A 428 -4.78 -3.68 -32.26
C PRO A 428 -5.35 -2.59 -33.17
N ALA A 429 -5.26 -1.32 -32.78
CA ALA A 429 -5.63 -0.17 -33.61
C ALA A 429 -4.62 0.13 -34.74
N VAL A 430 -3.39 -0.36 -34.61
CA VAL A 430 -2.29 -0.13 -35.54
C VAL A 430 -1.99 -1.47 -36.19
N SER A 431 -1.82 -1.50 -37.51
CA SER A 431 -1.46 -2.72 -38.25
C SER A 431 0.00 -3.12 -38.03
N ARG A 432 0.38 -3.36 -36.78
CA ARG A 432 1.70 -3.82 -36.35
C ARG A 432 1.53 -5.16 -35.62
N GLY A 433 2.48 -6.07 -35.84
CA GLY A 433 2.54 -7.32 -35.09
C GLY A 433 2.79 -7.09 -33.60
N PRO A 434 2.61 -8.14 -32.76
CA PRO A 434 2.92 -8.06 -31.34
C PRO A 434 4.42 -7.79 -31.11
N GLU A 435 4.69 -7.12 -30.01
CA GLU A 435 6.01 -6.73 -29.55
C GLU A 435 6.35 -7.49 -28.27
N HIS A 436 7.62 -7.85 -28.14
CA HIS A 436 8.13 -8.48 -26.93
C HIS A 436 8.46 -7.36 -25.93
N VAL A 437 7.95 -7.50 -24.71
CA VAL A 437 8.22 -6.55 -23.64
C VAL A 437 9.18 -7.20 -22.65
N ALA A 438 10.25 -6.49 -22.29
CA ALA A 438 11.21 -6.99 -21.33
C ALA A 438 10.52 -7.16 -19.96
N ALA A 439 10.70 -8.32 -19.35
CA ALA A 439 10.25 -8.59 -17.98
C ALA A 439 11.21 -9.58 -17.29
N PRO A 440 12.44 -9.14 -16.94
CA PRO A 440 13.47 -10.03 -16.42
C PRO A 440 13.04 -10.84 -15.19
N ALA A 441 12.25 -10.23 -14.30
CA ALA A 441 11.75 -10.88 -13.08
C ALA A 441 10.76 -12.03 -13.33
N LEU A 442 10.18 -12.12 -14.54
CA LEU A 442 9.23 -13.17 -14.91
C LEU A 442 9.86 -14.32 -15.70
N GLN A 443 11.14 -14.20 -16.07
CA GLN A 443 11.83 -15.23 -16.84
C GLN A 443 11.90 -16.55 -16.05
N GLY A 444 11.39 -17.63 -16.65
CA GLY A 444 11.36 -18.95 -16.02
C GLY A 444 10.32 -19.13 -14.92
N MET A 445 9.49 -18.12 -14.65
CA MET A 445 8.38 -18.21 -13.69
C MET A 445 7.14 -18.82 -14.36
N ASP A 446 6.38 -19.63 -13.64
CA ASP A 446 5.09 -20.16 -14.10
C ASP A 446 4.00 -19.08 -13.96
N VAL A 447 4.02 -18.07 -14.81
CA VAL A 447 3.00 -17.00 -14.81
C VAL A 447 1.69 -17.58 -15.31
N THR A 448 0.66 -17.60 -14.47
CA THR A 448 -0.66 -18.15 -14.78
C THR A 448 -1.74 -17.08 -14.97
N SER A 449 -1.43 -15.82 -14.64
CA SER A 449 -2.27 -14.65 -14.90
C SER A 449 -1.41 -13.39 -14.97
N LEU A 450 -1.74 -12.46 -15.88
CA LEU A 450 -1.13 -11.14 -16.00
C LEU A 450 -2.25 -10.12 -16.22
N ARG A 451 -2.38 -9.15 -15.30
CA ARG A 451 -3.46 -8.15 -15.29
C ARG A 451 -2.89 -6.74 -15.16
N MET A 452 -3.08 -5.92 -16.19
CA MET A 452 -2.73 -4.50 -16.18
C MET A 452 -3.68 -3.75 -15.24
N ALA A 453 -3.14 -2.87 -14.41
CA ALA A 453 -3.92 -2.06 -13.50
C ALA A 453 -4.62 -0.90 -14.21
N ARG A 454 -5.71 -0.43 -13.61
CA ARG A 454 -6.53 0.66 -14.12
C ARG A 454 -5.85 2.04 -14.00
N ASP A 455 -4.82 2.14 -13.17
CA ASP A 455 -3.98 3.33 -13.04
C ASP A 455 -3.09 3.57 -14.29
N GLY A 456 -2.90 2.52 -15.10
CA GLY A 456 -2.07 2.53 -16.31
C GLY A 456 -0.57 2.40 -16.03
N VAL A 457 -0.19 1.94 -14.85
CA VAL A 457 1.21 1.78 -14.46
C VAL A 457 1.47 0.41 -13.86
N ARG A 458 0.62 -0.07 -12.96
CA ARG A 458 0.87 -1.34 -12.28
C ARG A 458 0.48 -2.55 -13.11
N VAL A 459 1.09 -3.70 -12.80
CA VAL A 459 0.72 -5.02 -13.34
C VAL A 459 0.71 -6.02 -12.20
N ALA A 460 -0.35 -6.81 -12.08
CA ALA A 460 -0.42 -7.93 -11.16
C ALA A 460 -0.19 -9.23 -11.92
N VAL A 461 0.65 -10.10 -11.35
CA VAL A 461 0.90 -11.43 -11.90
C VAL A 461 0.63 -12.49 -10.85
N ARG A 462 -0.02 -13.57 -11.27
CA ARG A 462 -0.13 -14.79 -10.46
C ARG A 462 0.91 -15.79 -10.95
N ILE A 463 1.66 -16.36 -10.02
CA ILE A 463 2.71 -17.34 -10.28
C ILE A 463 2.31 -18.68 -9.68
N GLY A 464 2.14 -19.67 -10.55
CA GLY A 464 1.55 -20.96 -10.23
C GLY A 464 0.20 -20.78 -9.52
N THR A 465 0.02 -21.49 -8.41
CA THR A 465 -1.14 -21.35 -7.51
C THR A 465 -0.75 -20.76 -6.15
N GLY A 466 0.49 -20.32 -5.97
CA GLY A 466 1.06 -20.03 -4.66
C GLY A 466 1.40 -18.58 -4.39
N GLN A 467 1.53 -17.75 -5.44
CA GLN A 467 2.11 -16.43 -5.29
C GLN A 467 1.43 -15.40 -6.18
N VAL A 468 1.32 -14.18 -5.66
CA VAL A 468 0.96 -12.97 -6.42
C VAL A 468 2.06 -11.94 -6.25
N GLN A 469 2.54 -11.39 -7.36
CA GLN A 469 3.46 -10.26 -7.37
C GLN A 469 2.80 -9.07 -8.07
N VAL A 470 3.23 -7.87 -7.70
CA VAL A 470 2.88 -6.63 -8.40
C VAL A 470 4.17 -6.01 -8.90
N GLY A 471 4.16 -5.54 -10.14
CA GLY A 471 5.25 -4.76 -10.73
C GLY A 471 4.70 -3.50 -11.38
N ALA A 472 5.57 -2.80 -12.10
CA ALA A 472 5.25 -1.56 -12.78
C ALA A 472 5.73 -1.57 -14.23
N LEU A 473 4.98 -0.88 -15.10
CA LEU A 473 5.31 -0.62 -16.49
C LEU A 473 6.20 0.64 -16.56
N ASN A 474 7.49 0.41 -16.81
CA ASN A 474 8.49 1.44 -17.00
C ASN A 474 8.66 1.78 -18.49
N GLY A 475 8.99 3.04 -18.76
CA GLY A 475 9.25 3.54 -20.11
C GLY A 475 8.01 3.70 -20.98
N GLY A 476 8.21 3.88 -22.28
CA GLY A 476 7.16 4.09 -23.27
C GLY A 476 7.55 3.55 -24.64
N GLY A 477 6.55 3.36 -25.51
CA GLY A 477 6.77 2.87 -26.87
C GLY A 477 7.64 1.60 -26.92
N ALA A 478 8.65 1.58 -27.77
CA ALA A 478 9.56 0.44 -27.96
C ALA A 478 10.49 0.14 -26.76
N GLY A 479 10.59 1.06 -25.79
CA GLY A 479 11.40 0.90 -24.57
C GLY A 479 10.62 0.43 -23.34
N ALA A 480 9.36 0.02 -23.52
CA ALA A 480 8.53 -0.47 -22.43
C ALA A 480 9.13 -1.72 -21.76
N MET A 481 9.04 -1.80 -20.43
CA MET A 481 9.52 -2.91 -19.63
C MET A 481 8.62 -3.10 -18.40
N LEU A 482 8.32 -4.35 -18.04
CA LEU A 482 7.74 -4.68 -16.75
C LEU A 482 8.88 -4.92 -15.75
N SER A 483 8.91 -4.12 -14.69
CA SER A 483 9.97 -4.14 -13.66
C SER A 483 9.41 -3.87 -12.27
N ASN A 484 10.30 -3.65 -11.29
CA ASN A 484 9.95 -3.30 -9.91
C ASN A 484 9.00 -4.31 -9.24
N PHE A 485 9.14 -5.59 -9.57
CA PHE A 485 8.28 -6.63 -9.01
C PHE A 485 8.57 -6.85 -7.53
N HIS A 486 7.52 -6.80 -6.70
CA HIS A 486 7.55 -7.22 -5.30
C HIS A 486 6.49 -8.29 -5.02
N LEU A 487 6.74 -9.12 -4.01
CA LEU A 487 5.78 -10.08 -3.50
C LEU A 487 4.63 -9.33 -2.82
N LEU A 488 3.40 -9.52 -3.30
CA LEU A 488 2.20 -9.00 -2.65
C LEU A 488 1.67 -9.96 -1.60
N THR A 489 1.49 -11.24 -1.99
CA THR A 489 1.02 -12.29 -1.08
C THR A 489 1.49 -13.66 -1.54
N MET A 490 1.66 -14.55 -0.56
CA MET A 490 1.96 -15.96 -0.76
C MET A 490 0.91 -16.81 -0.05
N ALA A 491 0.46 -17.88 -0.69
CA ALA A 491 -0.43 -18.86 -0.08
C ALA A 491 0.29 -19.57 1.07
N GLU A 492 -0.44 -19.85 2.16
CA GLU A 492 0.06 -20.71 3.22
C GLU A 492 0.24 -22.16 2.73
N ARG A 493 0.87 -22.98 3.57
CA ARG A 493 1.09 -24.40 3.25
C ARG A 493 -0.26 -25.11 3.05
N ASP A 494 -0.46 -25.63 1.84
CA ASP A 494 -1.65 -26.32 1.32
C ASP A 494 -2.81 -25.41 0.83
N ASP A 495 -2.67 -24.09 0.93
CA ASP A 495 -3.62 -23.14 0.34
C ASP A 495 -3.30 -22.91 -1.15
N LYS A 496 -4.30 -22.42 -1.92
CA LYS A 496 -4.14 -22.11 -3.35
C LYS A 496 -4.79 -20.79 -3.71
N ILE A 497 -4.07 -19.94 -4.42
CA ILE A 497 -4.59 -18.72 -5.04
C ILE A 497 -5.30 -19.12 -6.33
N LEU A 498 -6.62 -18.86 -6.39
CA LEU A 498 -7.51 -19.28 -7.48
C LEU A 498 -7.77 -18.19 -8.51
N ASP A 499 -7.74 -16.91 -8.11
CA ASP A 499 -7.93 -15.78 -9.02
C ASP A 499 -7.42 -14.46 -8.44
N ILE A 500 -7.18 -13.47 -9.31
CA ILE A 500 -6.85 -12.09 -8.95
C ILE A 500 -7.64 -11.10 -9.80
N ALA A 501 -8.10 -10.00 -9.18
CA ALA A 501 -8.77 -8.92 -9.89
C ALA A 501 -8.41 -7.56 -9.28
N TRP A 502 -8.14 -6.56 -10.12
CA TRP A 502 -7.97 -5.18 -9.65
C TRP A 502 -9.31 -4.65 -9.14
N GLY A 503 -9.36 -4.17 -7.90
CA GLY A 503 -10.50 -3.40 -7.40
C GLY A 503 -10.42 -1.95 -7.89
N ASP A 504 -9.26 -1.33 -7.68
CA ASP A 504 -8.93 0.01 -8.14
C ASP A 504 -7.43 0.13 -8.43
N GLY A 505 -6.87 1.34 -8.44
CA GLY A 505 -5.43 1.53 -8.65
C GLY A 505 -4.55 1.02 -7.50
N ASP A 506 -5.11 0.87 -6.29
CA ASP A 506 -4.39 0.62 -5.06
C ASP A 506 -4.74 -0.74 -4.42
N HIS A 507 -5.84 -1.37 -4.79
CA HIS A 507 -6.33 -2.61 -4.20
C HIS A 507 -6.43 -3.75 -5.21
N LEU A 508 -5.84 -4.88 -4.85
CA LEU A 508 -5.97 -6.14 -5.57
C LEU A 508 -6.80 -7.13 -4.74
N LEU A 509 -7.82 -7.71 -5.36
CA LEU A 509 -8.56 -8.83 -4.81
C LEU A 509 -7.83 -10.13 -5.13
N VAL A 510 -7.72 -11.00 -4.14
CA VAL A 510 -7.10 -12.32 -4.24
C VAL A 510 -8.06 -13.37 -3.70
N LEU A 511 -8.54 -14.25 -4.57
CA LEU A 511 -9.35 -15.42 -4.19
C LEU A 511 -8.43 -16.55 -3.75
N VAL A 512 -8.59 -17.02 -2.52
CA VAL A 512 -7.77 -18.07 -1.92
C VAL A 512 -8.63 -19.23 -1.48
N GLN A 513 -8.29 -20.43 -1.94
CA GLN A 513 -8.78 -21.68 -1.39
C GLN A 513 -7.93 -22.05 -0.17
N THR A 514 -8.57 -22.13 0.99
CA THR A 514 -7.95 -22.60 2.24
C THR A 514 -8.52 -23.96 2.65
N LYS A 515 -7.94 -24.58 3.68
CA LYS A 515 -8.51 -25.78 4.33
C LYS A 515 -9.89 -25.54 4.94
N ALA A 516 -10.17 -24.31 5.38
CA ALA A 516 -11.43 -23.94 6.03
C ALA A 516 -12.52 -23.50 5.04
N GLY A 517 -12.19 -23.37 3.76
CA GLY A 517 -13.07 -22.83 2.72
C GLY A 517 -12.39 -21.74 1.91
N GLN A 518 -13.14 -21.09 1.03
CA GLN A 518 -12.61 -20.00 0.22
C GLN A 518 -12.77 -18.65 0.91
N VAL A 519 -11.77 -17.79 0.71
CA VAL A 519 -11.77 -16.40 1.17
C VAL A 519 -11.37 -15.47 0.04
N VAL A 520 -11.94 -14.27 0.03
CA VAL A 520 -11.49 -13.17 -0.84
C VAL A 520 -10.76 -12.16 0.04
N LYS A 521 -9.50 -11.88 -0.30
CA LYS A 521 -8.67 -10.88 0.37
C LYS A 521 -8.59 -9.65 -0.53
N GLU A 522 -8.95 -8.49 0.00
CA GLU A 522 -8.68 -7.19 -0.60
C GLU A 522 -7.37 -6.65 0.00
N ILE A 523 -6.34 -6.52 -0.84
CA ILE A 523 -4.97 -6.20 -0.40
C ILE A 523 -4.56 -4.87 -1.02
N ASN A 524 -4.16 -3.90 -0.19
CA ASN A 524 -3.50 -2.69 -0.68
C ASN A 524 -2.12 -3.03 -1.23
N VAL A 525 -1.86 -2.71 -2.50
CA VAL A 525 -0.65 -3.16 -3.21
C VAL A 525 0.63 -2.44 -2.77
N SER A 526 0.51 -1.33 -2.05
CA SER A 526 1.65 -0.52 -1.62
C SER A 526 2.16 -0.91 -0.23
N ASP A 527 1.28 -1.17 0.73
CA ASP A 527 1.66 -1.51 2.11
C ASP A 527 1.21 -2.91 2.58
N GLY A 528 0.55 -3.68 1.70
CA GLY A 528 0.05 -5.02 1.98
C GLY A 528 -1.07 -5.09 3.02
N GLU A 529 -1.65 -3.96 3.42
CA GLU A 529 -2.81 -3.92 4.29
C GLU A 529 -3.93 -4.79 3.69
N THR A 530 -4.38 -5.78 4.44
CA THR A 530 -5.29 -6.81 3.94
C THR A 530 -6.60 -6.79 4.71
N THR A 531 -7.70 -6.66 3.98
CA THR A 531 -9.07 -6.86 4.49
C THR A 531 -9.62 -8.17 3.92
N GLN A 532 -10.10 -9.06 4.79
CA GLN A 532 -10.83 -10.24 4.34
C GLN A 532 -12.31 -9.88 4.15
N LEU A 533 -12.84 -10.13 2.95
CA LEU A 533 -14.26 -9.96 2.68
C LEU A 533 -15.07 -11.10 3.34
N PRO A 534 -16.34 -10.85 3.70
CA PRO A 534 -17.26 -11.89 4.17
C PRO A 534 -17.27 -13.10 3.24
N THR A 535 -17.25 -14.29 3.82
CA THR A 535 -17.32 -15.55 3.05
C THR A 535 -18.73 -15.82 2.56
N THR A 536 -18.86 -16.55 1.46
CA THR A 536 -20.13 -17.08 0.95
C THR A 536 -20.16 -18.61 1.11
N SER A 537 -21.36 -19.19 1.17
CA SER A 537 -21.53 -20.66 1.19
C SER A 537 -21.29 -21.31 -0.16
N LYS A 538 -21.32 -20.53 -1.25
CA LYS A 538 -21.05 -21.01 -2.62
C LYS A 538 -19.56 -20.89 -2.92
N LEU A 539 -18.98 -21.92 -3.52
CA LEU A 539 -17.61 -21.82 -4.03
C LEU A 539 -17.57 -20.85 -5.22
N LEU A 540 -16.55 -20.00 -5.23
CA LEU A 540 -16.23 -19.01 -6.23
C LEU A 540 -15.15 -19.52 -7.16
N THR A 541 -15.20 -19.10 -8.43
CA THR A 541 -14.25 -19.49 -9.47
C THR A 541 -13.48 -18.32 -10.06
N SER A 542 -14.08 -17.14 -10.14
CA SER A 542 -13.46 -15.93 -10.68
C SER A 542 -13.98 -14.66 -10.02
N LEU A 543 -13.19 -13.59 -10.09
CA LEU A 543 -13.49 -12.26 -9.57
C LEU A 543 -13.42 -11.20 -10.68
N ALA A 544 -14.23 -10.16 -10.55
CA ALA A 544 -14.06 -8.91 -11.30
C ALA A 544 -14.47 -7.74 -10.40
N ALA A 545 -13.77 -6.62 -10.47
CA ALA A 545 -14.08 -5.48 -9.62
C ALA A 545 -13.76 -4.13 -10.28
N VAL A 546 -14.50 -3.10 -9.86
CA VAL A 546 -14.28 -1.70 -10.18
C VAL A 546 -14.74 -0.84 -9.00
N GLY A 547 -13.78 -0.19 -8.35
CA GLY A 547 -13.99 0.58 -7.13
C GLY A 547 -14.73 -0.25 -6.09
N GLU A 548 -15.92 0.22 -5.73
CA GLU A 548 -16.73 -0.42 -4.70
C GLU A 548 -17.49 -1.66 -5.19
N ILE A 549 -17.61 -1.88 -6.50
CA ILE A 549 -18.37 -3.00 -7.09
C ILE A 549 -17.44 -4.20 -7.23
N ILE A 550 -17.75 -5.27 -6.51
CA ILE A 550 -17.03 -6.55 -6.59
C ILE A 550 -18.01 -7.64 -7.00
N LEU A 551 -17.67 -8.36 -8.07
CA LEU A 551 -18.44 -9.45 -8.63
C LEU A 551 -17.64 -10.75 -8.55
N ALA A 552 -18.33 -11.86 -8.33
CA ALA A 552 -17.74 -13.19 -8.36
C ALA A 552 -18.65 -14.18 -9.09
N THR A 553 -18.06 -15.15 -9.80
CA THR A 553 -18.79 -16.29 -10.35
C THR A 553 -18.78 -17.46 -9.39
N THR A 554 -19.91 -18.14 -9.26
CA THR A 554 -20.00 -19.37 -8.47
C THR A 554 -19.69 -20.62 -9.30
N GLU A 555 -19.08 -21.63 -8.66
CA GLU A 555 -18.85 -22.95 -9.25
C GLU A 555 -20.17 -23.67 -9.49
N ASP A 556 -20.99 -23.79 -8.43
CA ASP A 556 -22.30 -24.40 -8.48
C ASP A 556 -23.35 -23.36 -8.92
N GLY A 557 -24.02 -23.64 -10.02
CA GLY A 557 -25.10 -22.80 -10.57
C GLY A 557 -24.65 -21.68 -11.51
N LYS A 558 -23.34 -21.45 -11.68
CA LYS A 558 -22.78 -20.46 -12.63
C LYS A 558 -23.56 -19.14 -12.62
N GLU A 559 -23.73 -18.56 -11.44
CA GLU A 559 -24.37 -17.26 -11.26
C GLU A 559 -23.33 -16.20 -10.89
N ILE A 560 -23.73 -14.93 -10.95
CA ILE A 560 -22.92 -13.82 -10.44
C ILE A 560 -23.39 -13.46 -9.04
N LEU A 561 -22.46 -13.35 -8.11
CA LEU A 561 -22.66 -12.70 -6.83
C LEU A 561 -22.04 -11.30 -6.86
N GLU A 562 -22.75 -10.29 -6.38
CA GLU A 562 -22.20 -8.97 -6.09
C GLU A 562 -22.00 -8.81 -4.59
N PHE A 563 -20.84 -8.31 -4.18
CA PHE A 563 -20.58 -7.98 -2.81
C PHE A 563 -21.23 -6.63 -2.45
N ALA A 564 -22.24 -6.68 -1.58
CA ALA A 564 -22.89 -5.51 -1.03
C ALA A 564 -22.14 -5.02 0.21
N ARG A 565 -21.24 -4.04 0.05
CA ARG A 565 -20.40 -3.49 1.13
C ARG A 565 -21.21 -2.94 2.31
N ASP A 566 -22.38 -2.34 2.06
CA ASP A 566 -23.27 -1.80 3.09
C ASP A 566 -23.82 -2.90 4.03
N LYS A 567 -24.12 -4.05 3.47
CA LYS A 567 -24.70 -5.21 4.17
C LYS A 567 -23.66 -6.25 4.58
N GLN A 568 -22.41 -6.08 4.12
CA GLN A 568 -21.32 -7.05 4.31
C GLN A 568 -21.75 -8.47 3.90
N THR A 569 -22.39 -8.58 2.73
CA THR A 569 -22.92 -9.86 2.24
C THR A 569 -22.85 -9.97 0.72
N TRP A 570 -22.87 -11.19 0.21
CA TRP A 570 -22.93 -11.49 -1.21
C TRP A 570 -24.39 -11.65 -1.65
N ILE A 571 -24.77 -10.96 -2.72
CA ILE A 571 -26.14 -10.95 -3.25
C ILE A 571 -26.13 -11.50 -4.68
N PRO A 572 -26.97 -12.48 -5.02
CA PRO A 572 -27.06 -12.98 -6.38
C PRO A 572 -27.61 -11.92 -7.33
N LYS A 573 -27.02 -11.87 -8.53
CA LYS A 573 -27.52 -11.11 -9.67
C LYS A 573 -28.37 -12.00 -10.58
N PRO A 574 -29.23 -11.44 -11.44
CA PRO A 574 -30.15 -12.20 -12.29
C PRO A 574 -29.45 -12.99 -13.41
N ALA A 575 -28.14 -12.86 -13.58
CA ALA A 575 -27.38 -13.55 -14.61
C ALA A 575 -27.20 -15.04 -14.26
N THR A 576 -27.51 -15.91 -15.22
CA THR A 576 -27.38 -17.37 -15.10
C THR A 576 -26.49 -17.94 -16.20
N ALA A 577 -25.96 -19.15 -15.98
CA ALA A 577 -25.01 -19.82 -16.89
C ALA A 577 -23.80 -18.94 -17.26
N VAL A 578 -23.28 -18.25 -16.26
CA VAL A 578 -22.17 -17.31 -16.35
C VAL A 578 -20.84 -18.04 -16.32
N ASP A 579 -19.96 -17.69 -17.25
CA ASP A 579 -18.58 -18.15 -17.28
C ASP A 579 -17.64 -17.19 -16.52
N GLY A 580 -17.94 -15.88 -16.48
CA GLY A 580 -17.21 -14.88 -15.69
C GLY A 580 -17.78 -13.46 -15.82
N PRO A 581 -17.80 -12.62 -14.75
CA PRO A 581 -18.05 -11.19 -14.84
C PRO A 581 -16.84 -10.45 -15.42
N LEU A 582 -17.07 -9.29 -16.02
CA LEU A 582 -16.04 -8.47 -16.65
C LEU A 582 -16.36 -6.99 -16.47
N PHE A 583 -15.31 -6.19 -16.41
CA PHE A 583 -15.37 -4.75 -16.58
C PHE A 583 -14.43 -4.31 -17.71
N PRO A 584 -14.58 -3.09 -18.24
CA PRO A 584 -13.58 -2.53 -19.15
C PRO A 584 -12.17 -2.58 -18.55
N LEU A 585 -11.16 -2.68 -19.41
CA LEU A 585 -9.74 -2.95 -19.17
C LEU A 585 -9.33 -4.40 -18.89
N GLY A 586 -10.29 -5.33 -18.73
CA GLY A 586 -10.01 -6.78 -18.71
C GLY A 586 -9.88 -7.36 -17.32
#